data_AF-A0A2T7Q2P4-F1
#
_entry.id   AF-A0A2T7Q2P4-F1
#
_cell.length_a   1.000
_cell.length_b   1.000
_cell.length_c   1.000
_cell.angle_alpha   90.00
_cell.angle_beta   90.00
_cell.angle_gamma   90.00
#
_symmetry.space_group_name_H-M   'P 1'
#
loop_
_entity.id
_entity.type
_entity.pdbx_description
1 polymer ?
#
loop_
_entity_poly.entity_id
_entity_poly.type
_entity_poly.pdbx_seq_one_letter_code
_entity_poly.pdbx_strand_id
1 'polypeptide(L)'
;MTKFILKSSYTRAHRILHWLIALTFIFILLTVWLRQGWMNRHNIADVVILQAATDHVDMPKDTADKIGRIVRKPMWDWHIYAGYVLLGLYIIRLIVMKIEGPVFSNPFSRNITSKERIKSAIYLIFYICLFLSLFTGAYIKLVGKVYPGVYAAMKGVHVQSLYYSLAFIFLHLAGLVLAEMGTDKGIISRMIHGGRQ
;
A
#
# COMPACT_ATOMS: atom_id res chain seq x y z
N MET A 1 7.83 -37.71 19.11
CA MET A 1 6.67 -37.37 18.26
C MET A 1 6.08 -36.05 18.78
N THR A 2 6.68 -34.93 18.40
CA THR A 2 6.35 -33.63 19.00
C THR A 2 5.17 -33.04 18.26
N LYS A 3 4.01 -33.01 18.92
CA LYS A 3 2.78 -32.38 18.47
C LYS A 3 3.07 -30.90 18.22
N PHE A 4 3.20 -30.51 16.95
CA PHE A 4 3.27 -29.11 16.54
C PHE A 4 1.90 -28.51 16.81
N ILE A 5 1.69 -27.99 18.03
CA ILE A 5 0.51 -27.18 18.33
C ILE A 5 0.59 -26.00 17.37
N LEU A 6 -0.37 -25.91 16.45
CA LEU A 6 -0.60 -24.73 15.62
C LEU A 6 -0.68 -23.55 16.59
N LYS A 7 0.37 -22.72 16.65
CA LYS A 7 0.35 -21.47 17.41
C LYS A 7 -0.63 -20.55 16.70
N SER A 8 -1.90 -20.68 17.04
CA SER A 8 -3.04 -20.01 16.40
C SER A 8 -3.19 -18.56 16.86
N SER A 9 -2.10 -17.92 17.32
CA SER A 9 -2.12 -16.57 17.86
C SER A 9 -1.08 -15.68 17.20
N TYR A 10 -1.53 -14.56 16.64
CA TYR A 10 -0.63 -13.51 16.17
C TYR A 10 -0.11 -12.74 17.38
N THR A 11 1.20 -12.50 17.44
CA THR A 11 1.79 -11.67 18.50
C THR A 11 1.25 -10.24 18.44
N ARG A 12 1.37 -9.50 19.55
CA ARG A 12 0.96 -8.09 19.59
C ARG A 12 1.72 -7.26 18.54
N ALA A 13 3.03 -7.51 18.38
CA ALA A 13 3.87 -6.81 17.42
C ALA A 13 3.38 -7.02 15.98
N HIS A 14 3.12 -8.26 15.58
CA HIS A 14 2.59 -8.56 14.25
C HIS A 14 1.24 -7.88 13.96
N ARG A 15 0.33 -7.85 14.94
CA ARG A 15 -0.99 -7.22 14.76
C ARG A 15 -0.90 -5.71 14.64
N ILE A 16 -0.14 -5.05 15.52
CA ILE A 16 0.06 -3.60 15.48
C ILE A 16 0.69 -3.21 14.13
N LEU A 17 1.76 -3.90 13.72
CA LEU A 17 2.41 -3.63 12.44
C LEU A 17 1.49 -3.91 11.25
N HIS A 18 0.63 -4.93 11.32
CA HIS A 18 -0.37 -5.17 10.29
C HIS A 18 -1.30 -3.98 10.10
N TRP A 19 -1.92 -3.50 11.19
CA TRP A 19 -2.87 -2.40 11.10
C TRP A 19 -2.22 -1.06 10.75
N LEU A 20 -1.04 -0.75 11.30
CA LEU A 20 -0.30 0.46 10.92
C LEU A 20 0.05 0.48 9.43
N ILE A 21 0.52 -0.65 8.90
CA ILE A 21 0.80 -0.78 7.46
C ILE A 21 -0.48 -0.66 6.65
N ALA A 22 -1.55 -1.38 7.02
CA ALA A 22 -2.81 -1.35 6.30
C ALA A 22 -3.40 0.07 6.20
N LEU A 23 -3.45 0.80 7.31
CA LEU A 23 -3.96 2.17 7.36
C LEU A 23 -3.09 3.13 6.55
N THR A 24 -1.76 3.05 6.70
CA THR A 24 -0.83 3.89 5.92
C THR A 24 -0.94 3.59 4.42
N PHE A 25 -1.05 2.32 4.06
CA PHE A 25 -1.18 1.86 2.67
C PHE A 25 -2.49 2.36 2.04
N ILE A 26 -3.62 2.24 2.73
CA ILE A 26 -4.91 2.77 2.28
C ILE A 26 -4.86 4.29 2.12
N PHE A 27 -4.24 5.01 3.07
CA PHE A 27 -4.06 6.46 2.97
C PHE A 27 -3.26 6.85 1.72
N ILE A 28 -2.15 6.16 1.44
CA ILE A 28 -1.36 6.37 0.22
C ILE A 28 -2.22 6.15 -1.04
N LEU A 29 -2.99 5.06 -1.09
CA LEU A 29 -3.88 4.80 -2.23
C LEU A 29 -4.94 5.88 -2.39
N LEU A 30 -5.51 6.38 -1.30
CA LEU A 30 -6.44 7.50 -1.31
C LEU A 30 -5.81 8.76 -1.93
N THR A 31 -4.58 9.11 -1.54
CA THR A 31 -3.89 10.27 -2.15
C THR A 31 -3.69 10.11 -3.66
N VAL A 32 -3.42 8.89 -4.14
CA VAL A 32 -3.27 8.61 -5.58
C VAL A 32 -4.61 8.71 -6.29
N TRP A 33 -5.66 8.14 -5.72
CA TRP A 33 -7.01 8.20 -6.28
C TRP A 33 -7.51 9.64 -6.39
N LEU A 34 -7.36 10.44 -5.32
CA LEU A 34 -7.70 11.87 -5.35
C LEU A 34 -6.91 12.60 -6.43
N ARG A 35 -5.61 12.35 -6.56
CA ARG A 35 -4.74 13.04 -7.52
C ARG A 35 -5.05 12.73 -8.98
N GLN A 36 -5.38 11.48 -9.29
CA GLN A 36 -5.62 11.01 -10.66
C GLN A 36 -7.08 11.12 -11.08
N GLY A 37 -8.01 10.98 -10.13
CA GLY A 37 -9.44 11.04 -10.35
C GLY A 37 -10.03 12.38 -9.94
N TRP A 38 -10.66 12.40 -8.76
CA TRP A 38 -11.54 13.49 -8.31
C TRP A 38 -10.86 14.86 -8.34
N MET A 39 -9.73 14.99 -7.65
CA MET A 39 -8.96 16.22 -7.55
C MET A 39 -7.83 16.19 -8.58
N ASN A 40 -8.09 15.81 -9.84
CA ASN A 40 -7.08 16.01 -10.87
C ASN A 40 -6.92 17.53 -11.16
N ARG A 41 -5.80 17.94 -11.78
CA ARG A 41 -5.54 19.39 -12.00
C ARG A 41 -6.59 20.08 -12.86
N HIS A 42 -7.14 19.36 -13.84
CA HIS A 42 -8.08 19.89 -14.82
C HIS A 42 -9.44 20.11 -14.15
N ASN A 43 -9.91 19.14 -13.37
CA ASN A 43 -11.13 19.28 -12.58
C ASN A 43 -11.05 20.48 -11.63
N ILE A 44 -9.90 20.69 -10.97
CA ILE A 44 -9.72 21.86 -10.11
C ILE A 44 -9.70 23.14 -10.95
N ALA A 45 -8.99 23.15 -12.08
CA ALA A 45 -8.93 24.31 -12.97
C ALA A 45 -10.34 24.70 -13.46
N ASP A 46 -11.17 23.73 -13.83
CA ASP A 46 -12.54 23.97 -14.29
C ASP A 46 -13.40 24.60 -13.18
N VAL A 47 -13.27 24.16 -11.93
CA VAL A 47 -13.95 24.77 -10.76
C VAL A 47 -13.48 26.21 -10.52
N VAL A 48 -12.18 26.47 -10.64
CA VAL A 48 -11.63 27.82 -10.45
C VAL A 48 -12.10 28.76 -11.56
N ILE A 49 -12.12 28.31 -12.81
CA ILE A 49 -12.63 29.10 -13.95
C ILE A 49 -14.12 29.43 -13.75
N LEU A 50 -14.91 28.44 -13.33
CA LEU A 50 -16.34 28.64 -13.06
C LEU A 50 -16.57 29.72 -11.98
N GLN A 51 -15.80 29.67 -10.89
CA GLN A 51 -15.90 30.67 -9.84
C GLN A 51 -15.44 32.06 -10.32
N ALA A 52 -14.32 32.14 -11.04
CA ALA A 52 -13.81 33.39 -11.58
C ALA A 52 -14.81 34.08 -12.52
N ALA A 53 -15.49 33.30 -13.37
CA ALA A 53 -16.55 33.82 -14.24
C ALA A 53 -17.74 34.39 -13.45
N THR A 54 -18.09 33.79 -12.31
CA THR A 54 -19.12 34.32 -11.39
C THR A 54 -18.70 35.66 -10.81
N ASP A 55 -17.41 35.83 -10.55
CA ASP A 55 -16.82 37.07 -10.02
C ASP A 55 -16.45 38.08 -11.12
N HIS A 56 -16.89 37.86 -12.36
CA HIS A 56 -16.58 38.68 -13.54
C HIS A 56 -15.09 38.84 -13.84
N VAL A 57 -14.28 37.86 -13.43
CA VAL A 57 -12.84 37.80 -13.71
C VAL A 57 -12.61 36.80 -14.85
N ASP A 58 -12.04 37.28 -15.96
CA ASP A 58 -11.57 36.39 -17.01
C ASP A 58 -10.31 35.66 -16.53
N MET A 59 -10.37 34.33 -16.50
CA MET A 59 -9.26 33.50 -16.05
C MET A 59 -8.74 32.62 -17.19
N PRO A 60 -7.50 32.87 -17.66
CA PRO A 60 -6.85 32.00 -18.62
C PRO A 60 -6.70 30.58 -18.08
N LYS A 61 -7.01 29.60 -18.92
CA LYS A 61 -6.97 28.17 -18.55
C LYS A 61 -5.62 27.73 -18.01
N ASP A 62 -4.50 28.21 -18.58
CA ASP A 62 -3.15 27.88 -18.08
C ASP A 62 -2.92 28.37 -16.64
N THR A 63 -3.46 29.55 -16.28
CA THR A 63 -3.40 30.07 -14.91
C THR A 63 -4.20 29.19 -13.96
N ALA A 64 -5.42 28.81 -14.34
CA ALA A 64 -6.25 27.89 -13.54
C ALA A 64 -5.56 26.52 -13.36
N ASP A 65 -4.91 26.01 -14.39
CA ASP A 65 -4.14 24.76 -14.37
C ASP A 65 -2.94 24.82 -13.41
N LYS A 66 -2.28 25.99 -13.31
CA LYS A 66 -1.21 26.25 -12.32
C LYS A 66 -1.77 26.25 -10.91
N ILE A 67 -2.92 26.88 -10.68
CA ILE A 67 -3.63 26.87 -9.38
C ILE A 67 -3.96 25.42 -9.00
N GLY A 68 -4.54 24.64 -9.92
CA GLY A 68 -4.83 23.22 -9.70
C GLY A 68 -3.58 22.36 -9.40
N ARG A 69 -2.39 22.75 -9.85
CA ARG A 69 -1.14 22.10 -9.43
C ARG A 69 -0.74 22.49 -8.00
N ILE A 70 -0.89 23.76 -7.63
CA ILE A 70 -0.55 24.29 -6.31
C ILE A 70 -1.47 23.69 -5.23
N VAL A 71 -2.78 23.68 -5.46
CA VAL A 71 -3.80 23.14 -4.53
C VAL A 71 -3.50 21.68 -4.16
N ARG A 72 -2.92 20.91 -5.09
CA ARG A 72 -2.62 19.48 -4.88
C ARG A 72 -1.24 19.21 -4.33
N LYS A 73 -0.38 20.24 -4.23
CA LYS A 73 0.97 20.09 -3.70
C LYS A 73 0.96 19.51 -2.27
N PRO A 74 0.12 19.99 -1.33
CA PRO A 74 0.07 19.41 0.02
C PRO A 74 -0.26 17.91 0.01
N MET A 75 -1.23 17.48 -0.81
CA MET A 75 -1.57 16.06 -0.95
C MET A 75 -0.40 15.22 -1.47
N TRP A 76 0.38 15.77 -2.42
CA TRP A 76 1.59 15.12 -2.92
C TRP A 76 2.68 15.01 -1.84
N ASP A 77 2.84 16.05 -1.02
CA ASP A 77 3.78 16.04 0.10
C ASP A 77 3.35 14.98 1.14
N TRP A 78 2.06 14.90 1.46
CA TRP A 78 1.51 13.84 2.33
C TRP A 78 1.71 12.43 1.78
N HIS A 79 1.56 12.23 0.46
CA HIS A 79 1.89 10.95 -0.18
C HIS A 79 3.35 10.55 0.05
N ILE A 80 4.28 11.51 -0.08
CA ILE A 80 5.71 11.26 0.17
C ILE A 80 5.97 10.94 1.65
N TYR A 81 5.40 11.71 2.57
CA TYR A 81 5.58 11.49 4.01
C TYR A 81 5.03 10.13 4.45
N ALA A 82 3.83 9.77 4.00
CA ALA A 82 3.26 8.46 4.25
C ALA A 82 4.11 7.34 3.61
N GLY A 83 4.70 7.58 2.44
CA GLY A 83 5.67 6.68 1.81
C GLY A 83 6.88 6.39 2.69
N TYR A 84 7.46 7.41 3.35
CA TYR A 84 8.56 7.21 4.30
C TYR A 84 8.12 6.43 5.55
N VAL A 85 6.94 6.73 6.09
CA VAL A 85 6.36 5.98 7.22
C VAL A 85 6.18 4.51 6.83
N LEU A 86 5.59 4.24 5.65
CA LEU A 86 5.36 2.89 5.17
C LEU A 86 6.69 2.13 4.93
N LEU A 87 7.72 2.81 4.40
CA LEU A 87 9.05 2.22 4.25
C LEU A 87 9.65 1.82 5.61
N GLY A 88 9.55 2.68 6.62
CA GLY A 88 9.98 2.37 7.98
C GLY A 88 9.22 1.17 8.57
N LEU A 89 7.88 1.18 8.48
CA LEU A 89 7.03 0.09 8.96
C LEU A 89 7.33 -1.23 8.23
N TYR A 90 7.60 -1.18 6.93
CA TYR A 90 7.99 -2.35 6.13
C TYR A 90 9.29 -2.96 6.65
N ILE A 91 10.32 -2.14 6.88
CA ILE A 91 11.61 -2.60 7.42
C ILE A 91 11.43 -3.20 8.82
N ILE A 92 10.72 -2.50 9.71
CA ILE A 92 10.42 -2.99 11.07
C ILE A 92 9.69 -4.34 11.00
N ARG A 93 8.74 -4.48 10.08
CA ARG A 93 8.00 -5.73 9.88
C ARG A 93 8.90 -6.89 9.43
N LEU A 94 9.85 -6.66 8.53
CA LEU A 94 10.82 -7.67 8.14
C LEU A 94 11.71 -8.09 9.33
N ILE A 95 12.13 -7.13 10.16
CA ILE A 95 12.92 -7.41 11.38
C ILE A 95 12.10 -8.26 12.36
N VAL A 96 10.85 -7.87 12.64
CA VAL A 96 9.96 -8.63 13.54
C VAL A 96 9.70 -10.04 12.99
N MET A 97 9.49 -10.20 11.68
CA MET A 97 9.36 -11.53 11.07
C MET A 97 10.62 -12.39 11.20
N LYS A 98 11.81 -11.76 11.22
CA LYS A 98 13.07 -12.47 11.46
C LYS A 98 13.23 -12.90 12.92
N ILE A 99 12.73 -12.12 13.88
CA ILE A 99 12.85 -12.37 15.33
C ILE A 99 11.76 -13.31 15.84
N GLU A 100 10.49 -13.03 15.54
CA GLU A 100 9.33 -13.75 16.08
C GLU A 100 8.85 -14.89 15.16
N GLY A 101 9.35 -14.95 13.93
CA GLY A 101 8.98 -15.91 12.90
C GLY A 101 8.11 -15.32 11.79
N PRO A 102 8.12 -15.92 10.58
CA PRO A 102 7.36 -15.41 9.46
C PRO A 102 5.85 -15.64 9.66
N VAL A 103 5.04 -14.69 9.17
CA VAL A 103 3.56 -14.76 9.24
C VAL A 103 2.93 -15.65 8.17
N PHE A 104 3.74 -16.21 7.27
CA PHE A 104 3.32 -17.15 6.23
C PHE A 104 4.41 -18.21 6.01
N SER A 105 4.02 -19.36 5.49
CA SER A 105 4.93 -20.49 5.25
C SER A 105 5.86 -20.23 4.06
N ASN A 106 6.98 -20.93 3.94
CA ASN A 106 7.79 -20.87 2.71
C ASN A 106 7.03 -21.52 1.54
N PRO A 107 6.66 -20.79 0.46
CA PRO A 107 5.90 -21.35 -0.65
C PRO A 107 6.66 -22.45 -1.43
N PHE A 108 7.99 -22.48 -1.34
CA PHE A 108 8.83 -23.51 -1.98
C PHE A 108 9.00 -24.77 -1.13
N SER A 109 8.38 -24.81 0.06
CA SER A 109 8.41 -26.00 0.91
C SER A 109 7.63 -27.16 0.28
N ARG A 110 8.21 -28.36 0.37
CA ARG A 110 7.55 -29.61 -0.05
C ARG A 110 6.49 -30.08 0.96
N ASN A 111 6.53 -29.59 2.20
CA ASN A 111 5.71 -30.07 3.33
C ASN A 111 4.47 -29.19 3.62
N ILE A 112 3.90 -28.55 2.61
CA ILE A 112 2.70 -27.70 2.77
C ILE A 112 1.61 -28.09 1.77
N THR A 113 0.36 -27.89 2.15
CA THR A 113 -0.79 -28.14 1.28
C THR A 113 -0.81 -27.14 0.11
N SER A 114 -1.46 -27.49 -1.00
CA SER A 114 -1.60 -26.59 -2.15
C SER A 114 -2.27 -25.26 -1.79
N LYS A 115 -3.25 -25.29 -0.88
CA LYS A 115 -3.92 -24.08 -0.37
C LYS A 115 -2.95 -23.16 0.38
N GLU A 116 -2.15 -23.71 1.30
CA GLU A 116 -1.17 -22.93 2.06
C GLU A 116 -0.03 -22.42 1.16
N ARG A 117 0.35 -23.20 0.13
CA ARG A 117 1.33 -22.77 -0.89
C ARG A 117 0.85 -21.55 -1.67
N ILE A 118 -0.38 -21.57 -2.17
CA ILE A 118 -0.96 -20.44 -2.91
C ILE A 118 -1.04 -19.19 -2.02
N LYS A 119 -1.56 -19.32 -0.80
CA LYS A 119 -1.61 -18.22 0.19
C LYS A 119 -0.20 -17.63 0.43
N SER A 120 0.78 -18.50 0.65
CA SER A 120 2.16 -18.10 0.91
C SER A 120 2.82 -17.42 -0.30
N ALA A 121 2.53 -17.89 -1.51
CA ALA A 121 3.01 -17.28 -2.75
C ALA A 121 2.42 -15.88 -2.97
N ILE A 122 1.12 -15.70 -2.73
CA ILE A 122 0.45 -14.40 -2.79
C ILE A 122 1.11 -13.41 -1.81
N TYR A 123 1.35 -13.83 -0.57
CA TYR A 123 2.06 -12.98 0.40
C TYR A 123 3.48 -12.67 -0.06
N LEU A 124 4.26 -13.66 -0.51
CA LEU A 124 5.61 -13.41 -1.00
C LEU A 124 5.64 -12.38 -2.14
N ILE A 125 4.77 -12.55 -3.14
CA ILE A 125 4.63 -11.62 -4.27
C ILE A 125 4.27 -10.23 -3.75
N PHE A 126 3.34 -10.12 -2.80
CA PHE A 126 2.99 -8.84 -2.19
C PHE A 126 4.19 -8.15 -1.55
N TYR A 127 5.00 -8.84 -0.75
CA TYR A 127 6.18 -8.23 -0.12
C TYR A 127 7.19 -7.76 -1.17
N ILE A 128 7.41 -8.53 -2.25
CA ILE A 128 8.30 -8.14 -3.35
C ILE A 128 7.75 -6.89 -4.06
N CYS A 129 6.47 -6.90 -4.44
CA CYS A 129 5.82 -5.78 -5.10
C CYS A 129 5.85 -4.51 -4.23
N LEU A 130 5.55 -4.64 -2.93
CA LEU A 130 5.60 -3.53 -1.98
C LEU A 130 7.02 -2.99 -1.83
N PHE A 131 8.03 -3.85 -1.74
CA PHE A 131 9.43 -3.44 -1.76
C PHE A 131 9.76 -2.63 -3.02
N LEU A 132 9.39 -3.11 -4.20
CA LEU A 132 9.61 -2.40 -5.45
C LEU A 132 8.90 -1.05 -5.47
N SER A 133 7.66 -0.93 -4.95
CA SER A 133 6.97 0.37 -4.85
C SER A 133 7.76 1.35 -3.99
N LEU A 134 8.17 0.90 -2.79
CA LEU A 134 8.85 1.74 -1.81
C LEU A 134 10.24 2.14 -2.29
N PHE A 135 10.98 1.20 -2.87
CA PHE A 135 12.30 1.45 -3.43
C PHE A 135 12.25 2.45 -4.57
N THR A 136 11.35 2.24 -5.55
CA THR A 136 11.20 3.16 -6.68
C THR A 136 10.69 4.54 -6.25
N GLY A 137 9.78 4.61 -5.27
CA GLY A 137 9.29 5.86 -4.70
C GLY A 137 10.40 6.66 -3.99
N ALA A 138 11.18 5.98 -3.16
CA ALA A 138 12.34 6.57 -2.50
C ALA A 138 13.39 7.04 -3.52
N TYR A 139 13.67 6.24 -4.55
CA TYR A 139 14.59 6.60 -5.63
C TYR A 139 14.16 7.91 -6.31
N ILE A 140 12.90 8.01 -6.74
CA ILE A 140 12.35 9.20 -7.41
C ILE A 140 12.58 10.46 -6.60
N LYS A 141 12.41 10.38 -5.27
CA LYS A 141 12.49 11.54 -4.38
C LYS A 141 13.92 11.89 -3.96
N LEU A 142 14.75 10.89 -3.68
CA LEU A 142 16.07 11.08 -3.06
C LEU A 142 17.21 11.12 -4.09
N VAL A 143 17.11 10.32 -5.15
CA VAL A 143 18.21 10.06 -6.08
C VAL A 143 17.90 10.56 -7.48
N GLY A 144 16.63 10.57 -7.87
CA GLY A 144 16.17 10.81 -9.25
C GLY A 144 16.62 12.14 -9.86
N LYS A 145 16.86 13.17 -9.04
CA LYS A 145 17.41 14.47 -9.50
C LYS A 145 18.91 14.40 -9.80
N VAL A 146 19.65 13.56 -9.09
CA VAL A 146 21.12 13.42 -9.21
C VAL A 146 21.48 12.40 -10.29
N TYR A 147 20.72 11.31 -10.40
CA TYR A 147 20.94 10.25 -11.38
C TYR A 147 19.68 10.03 -12.24
N PRO A 148 19.48 10.86 -13.28
CA PRO A 148 18.26 10.83 -14.09
C PRO A 148 18.17 9.63 -15.05
N GLY A 149 19.29 8.93 -15.31
CA GLY A 149 19.38 7.88 -16.34
C GLY A 149 18.36 6.74 -16.22
N VAL A 150 17.86 6.45 -15.01
CA VAL A 150 16.81 5.44 -14.78
C VAL A 150 15.51 6.03 -14.19
N TYR A 151 15.38 7.36 -14.11
CA TYR A 151 14.23 8.02 -13.49
C TYR A 151 12.90 7.62 -14.15
N ALA A 152 12.87 7.57 -15.48
CA ALA A 152 11.67 7.20 -16.23
C ALA A 152 11.23 5.76 -15.93
N ALA A 153 12.18 4.82 -15.88
CA ALA A 153 11.92 3.43 -15.53
C ALA A 153 11.41 3.30 -14.08
N MET A 154 12.08 3.94 -13.12
CA MET A 154 11.67 3.94 -11.72
C MET A 154 10.28 4.52 -11.53
N LYS A 155 9.98 5.64 -12.18
CA LYS A 155 8.64 6.25 -12.18
C LYS A 155 7.61 5.33 -12.83
N GLY A 156 7.95 4.68 -13.94
CA GLY A 156 7.07 3.71 -14.61
C GLY A 156 6.68 2.57 -13.68
N VAL A 157 7.66 1.92 -13.06
CA VAL A 157 7.44 0.84 -12.09
C VAL A 157 6.65 1.33 -10.87
N HIS A 158 6.97 2.53 -10.35
CA HIS A 158 6.28 3.09 -9.20
C HIS A 158 4.80 3.37 -9.50
N VAL A 159 4.47 3.90 -10.68
CA VAL A 159 3.07 4.18 -11.08
C VAL A 159 2.28 2.87 -11.22
N GLN A 160 2.90 1.80 -11.71
CA GLN A 160 2.27 0.48 -11.79
C GLN A 160 1.91 -0.09 -10.41
N SER A 161 2.45 0.48 -9.32
CA SER A 161 2.09 0.08 -7.96
C SER A 161 0.63 0.17 -7.62
N LEU A 162 -0.09 1.11 -8.24
CA LEU A 162 -1.53 1.21 -8.05
C LEU A 162 -2.23 -0.13 -8.39
N TYR A 163 -1.89 -0.73 -9.53
CA TYR A 163 -2.61 -1.89 -10.03
C TYR A 163 -2.36 -3.15 -9.21
N TYR A 164 -1.10 -3.48 -8.91
CA TYR A 164 -0.82 -4.64 -8.07
C TYR A 164 -1.25 -4.45 -6.61
N SER A 165 -1.27 -3.21 -6.11
CA SER A 165 -1.78 -2.90 -4.77
C SER A 165 -3.28 -3.18 -4.68
N LEU A 166 -4.05 -2.70 -5.66
CA LEU A 166 -5.49 -2.97 -5.74
C LEU A 166 -5.76 -4.46 -5.91
N ALA A 167 -5.05 -5.13 -6.83
CA ALA A 167 -5.19 -6.57 -7.04
C ALA A 167 -4.91 -7.36 -5.75
N PHE A 168 -3.86 -7.00 -5.00
CA PHE A 168 -3.57 -7.63 -3.72
C PHE A 168 -4.67 -7.39 -2.68
N ILE A 169 -5.20 -6.16 -2.56
CA ILE A 169 -6.29 -5.87 -1.62
C ILE A 169 -7.50 -6.75 -1.92
N PHE A 170 -7.92 -6.85 -3.19
CA PHE A 170 -9.04 -7.71 -3.57
C PHE A 170 -8.77 -9.19 -3.25
N LEU A 171 -7.59 -9.71 -3.62
CA LEU A 171 -7.22 -11.09 -3.31
C LEU A 171 -7.15 -11.35 -1.80
N HIS A 172 -6.63 -10.40 -1.03
CA HIS A 172 -6.50 -10.51 0.41
C HIS A 172 -7.87 -10.52 1.10
N LEU A 173 -8.77 -9.61 0.73
CA LEU A 173 -10.13 -9.54 1.28
C LEU A 173 -10.99 -10.74 0.83
N ALA A 174 -10.90 -11.16 -0.42
CA ALA A 174 -11.59 -12.37 -0.90
C ALA A 174 -11.09 -13.61 -0.15
N GLY A 175 -9.77 -13.75 0.02
CA GLY A 175 -9.17 -14.82 0.81
C GLY A 175 -9.63 -14.81 2.27
N LEU A 176 -9.82 -13.62 2.85
CA LEU A 176 -10.34 -13.44 4.20
C LEU A 176 -11.78 -13.93 4.34
N VAL A 177 -12.66 -13.50 3.43
CA VAL A 177 -14.07 -13.91 3.40
C VAL A 177 -14.19 -15.43 3.22
N LEU A 178 -13.46 -16.00 2.27
CA LEU A 178 -13.44 -17.45 2.03
C LEU A 178 -12.90 -18.24 3.23
N ALA A 179 -11.91 -17.70 3.95
CA ALA A 179 -11.38 -18.33 5.17
C ALA A 179 -12.43 -18.33 6.30
N GLU A 180 -13.12 -17.21 6.49
CA GLU A 180 -14.13 -17.02 7.54
C GLU A 180 -15.40 -17.85 7.29
N MET A 181 -15.81 -18.01 6.03
CA MET A 181 -16.92 -18.89 5.65
C MET A 181 -16.53 -20.37 5.66
N GLY A 182 -15.25 -20.67 5.50
CA GLY A 182 -14.72 -22.01 5.38
C GLY A 182 -14.21 -22.60 6.69
N THR A 183 -13.05 -23.24 6.60
CA THR A 183 -12.45 -24.03 7.67
C THR A 183 -11.56 -23.24 8.63
N ASP A 184 -11.24 -21.98 8.32
CA ASP A 184 -10.31 -21.16 9.11
C ASP A 184 -11.03 -19.95 9.76
N LYS A 185 -12.11 -20.26 10.48
CA LYS A 185 -12.98 -19.27 11.13
C LYS A 185 -12.24 -18.48 12.19
N GLY A 186 -12.66 -17.23 12.41
CA GLY A 186 -12.11 -16.33 13.40
C GLY A 186 -10.75 -15.74 13.04
N ILE A 187 -10.32 -15.81 11.78
CA ILE A 187 -9.03 -15.25 11.35
C ILE A 187 -8.98 -13.73 11.52
N ILE A 188 -10.12 -13.06 11.26
CA ILE A 188 -10.27 -11.61 11.50
C ILE A 188 -10.10 -11.32 12.99
N SER A 189 -10.84 -12.04 13.83
CA SER A 189 -10.79 -11.87 15.28
C SER A 189 -9.39 -12.11 15.84
N ARG A 190 -8.66 -13.11 15.32
CA ARG A 190 -7.26 -13.34 15.69
C ARG A 190 -6.35 -12.18 15.29
N MET A 191 -6.55 -11.57 14.12
CA MET A 191 -5.75 -10.42 13.68
C MET A 191 -6.00 -9.16 14.51
N ILE A 192 -7.17 -9.04 15.15
CA ILE A 192 -7.49 -7.93 16.05
C ILE A 192 -7.02 -8.25 17.48
N HIS A 193 -7.51 -9.36 18.04
CA HIS A 193 -7.39 -9.66 19.47
C HIS A 193 -6.18 -10.54 19.81
N GLY A 194 -5.62 -11.27 18.84
CA GLY A 194 -4.49 -12.20 19.05
C GLY A 194 -4.88 -13.67 19.21
N GLY A 195 -6.17 -14.02 19.17
CA GLY A 195 -6.64 -15.37 19.49
C GLY A 195 -6.74 -15.59 21.00
N ARG A 196 -7.67 -16.45 21.44
CA ARG A 196 -7.78 -16.84 22.87
C ARG A 196 -6.55 -17.67 23.26
N GLN A 197 -6.01 -17.41 24.45
CA GLN A 197 -5.09 -18.32 25.13
C GLN A 197 -5.81 -19.62 25.50
#